data_AF-A0A917X8Q4-F1
#
_entry.id   AF-A0A917X8Q4-F1
#
_cell.length_a   1.000
_cell.length_b   1.000
_cell.length_c   1.000
_cell.angle_alpha   90.00
_cell.angle_beta   90.00
_cell.angle_gamma   90.00
#
_symmetry.space_group_name_H-M   'P 1'
#
loop_
_entity.id
_entity.type
_entity.pdbx_description
1 polymer ?
#
loop_
_entity_poly.entity_id
_entity_poly.type
_entity_poly.pdbx_seq_one_letter_code
_entity_poly.pdbx_strand_id
1 'polypeptide(L)'
;MVFCGMGGSGSTYLRHALERAGMTVHNKPDIVHHRHWVKQGRKAQHDEFARRADGFTLDSTGIAGIQHYLDQVSGAAATTAVLSTWAEQQLLRHTTRRRVVFLLREPAAAYRSMCDPDRHGDIAAQYGGPDSWYAVFYAERWRKTAEEYLALRAADWDVSLWAYEHLPDHARRDGFGEIVSQWRRSAPRLRPALAEETIDLIRTCTREVLEVLDIPGW
;
A
#
# COMPACT_ATOMS: atom_id res chain seq x y z
N MET A 1 4.45 -11.34 9.25
CA MET A 1 3.56 -11.14 8.07
C MET A 1 3.81 -9.74 7.52
N VAL A 2 3.56 -9.52 6.22
CA VAL A 2 3.63 -8.19 5.61
C VAL A 2 2.26 -7.84 5.06
N PHE A 3 1.74 -6.66 5.40
CA PHE A 3 0.58 -6.08 4.73
C PHE A 3 1.08 -5.01 3.76
N CYS A 4 0.72 -5.13 2.49
CA CYS A 4 1.01 -4.12 1.48
C CYS A 4 -0.29 -3.43 1.04
N GLY A 5 -0.39 -2.12 1.21
CA GLY A 5 -1.59 -1.35 0.85
C GLY A 5 -1.34 -0.38 -0.29
N MET A 6 -2.17 -0.46 -1.34
CA MET A 6 -2.24 0.56 -2.38
C MET A 6 -3.66 1.11 -2.53
N GLY A 7 -3.76 2.44 -2.49
CA GLY A 7 -4.99 3.13 -2.86
C GLY A 7 -5.62 4.04 -1.80
N GLY A 8 -4.84 4.51 -0.82
CA GLY A 8 -5.37 5.13 0.40
C GLY A 8 -6.21 4.17 1.26
N SER A 9 -6.32 2.91 0.82
CA SER A 9 -6.96 1.78 1.45
C SER A 9 -6.18 1.40 2.68
N GLY A 10 -6.68 1.85 3.81
CA GLY A 10 -6.47 1.15 5.05
C GLY A 10 -5.22 1.54 5.79
N SER A 11 -4.05 1.79 5.21
CA SER A 11 -2.79 1.80 6.00
C SER A 11 -2.79 2.45 7.40
N THR A 12 -3.42 3.62 7.58
CA THR A 12 -3.57 4.25 8.91
C THR A 12 -4.63 3.54 9.77
N TYR A 13 -5.80 3.25 9.19
CA TYR A 13 -6.87 2.50 9.86
C TYR A 13 -6.52 1.03 10.12
N LEU A 14 -5.79 0.40 9.21
CA LEU A 14 -5.25 -0.95 9.24
C LEU A 14 -4.18 -1.03 10.31
N ARG A 15 -3.26 -0.06 10.38
CA ARG A 15 -2.35 0.04 11.52
C ARG A 15 -3.12 0.03 12.83
N HIS A 16 -4.09 0.94 12.99
CA HIS A 16 -4.87 1.00 14.22
C HIS A 16 -5.69 -0.27 14.49
N ALA A 17 -6.16 -0.94 13.44
CA ALA A 17 -6.89 -2.19 13.57
C ALA A 17 -5.98 -3.35 14.01
N LEU A 18 -4.77 -3.43 13.45
CA LEU A 18 -3.74 -4.40 13.82
C LEU A 18 -3.23 -4.13 15.24
N GLU A 19 -2.97 -2.87 15.59
CA GLU A 19 -2.59 -2.43 16.96
C GLU A 19 -3.67 -2.84 17.98
N ARG A 20 -4.95 -2.63 17.68
CA ARG A 20 -6.06 -3.05 18.56
C ARG A 20 -6.18 -4.57 18.71
N ALA A 21 -5.76 -5.33 17.71
CA ALA A 21 -5.68 -6.79 17.78
C ALA A 21 -4.41 -7.28 18.49
N GLY A 22 -3.66 -6.39 19.16
CA GLY A 22 -2.47 -6.74 19.94
C GLY A 22 -1.21 -6.96 19.12
N MET A 23 -1.18 -6.56 17.84
CA MET A 23 0.00 -6.68 16.98
C MET A 23 0.91 -5.46 17.10
N THR A 24 2.22 -5.67 17.09
CA THR A 24 3.21 -4.59 16.93
C THR A 24 3.27 -4.20 15.45
N VAL A 25 3.04 -2.93 15.13
CA VAL A 25 2.93 -2.47 13.73
C VAL A 25 3.98 -1.43 13.39
N HIS A 26 4.85 -1.76 12.45
CA HIS A 26 5.76 -0.79 11.83
C HIS A 26 5.01 -0.08 10.68
N ASN A 27 4.94 1.25 10.73
CA ASN A 27 3.97 2.02 9.95
C ASN A 27 4.61 2.75 8.76
N LYS A 28 4.54 2.12 7.59
CA LYS A 28 5.07 2.67 6.33
C LYS A 28 6.48 3.22 6.42
N PRO A 29 7.44 2.48 6.99
CA PRO A 29 8.82 2.93 6.99
C PRO A 29 9.37 3.14 5.58
N ASP A 30 8.73 2.52 4.58
CA ASP A 30 9.01 2.67 3.16
C ASP A 30 8.63 4.01 2.52
N ILE A 31 7.86 4.87 3.22
CA ILE A 31 7.56 6.21 2.71
C ILE A 31 8.81 7.05 2.50
N VAL A 32 9.93 6.70 3.13
CA VAL A 32 11.21 7.41 2.98
C VAL A 32 11.79 7.29 1.58
N HIS A 33 11.36 6.29 0.81
CA HIS A 33 11.68 6.16 -0.62
C HIS A 33 10.83 7.08 -1.50
N HIS A 34 9.85 7.79 -0.93
CA HIS A 34 9.05 8.76 -1.65
C HIS A 34 9.89 9.99 -2.03
N ARG A 35 9.65 10.55 -3.23
CA ARG A 35 10.39 11.69 -3.81
C ARG A 35 10.55 12.87 -2.84
N HIS A 36 9.53 13.14 -2.04
CA HIS A 36 9.58 14.22 -1.04
C HIS A 36 10.72 14.03 -0.03
N TRP A 37 10.85 12.84 0.56
CA TRP A 37 11.89 12.53 1.54
C TRP A 37 13.26 12.39 0.89
N VAL A 38 13.32 11.83 -0.33
CA VAL A 38 14.56 11.81 -1.13
C VAL A 38 15.13 13.21 -1.33
N LYS A 39 14.27 14.20 -1.60
CA LYS A 39 14.69 15.61 -1.74
C LYS A 39 15.20 16.24 -0.43
N GLN A 40 14.76 15.76 0.73
CA GLN A 40 15.23 16.24 2.04
C GLN A 40 16.60 15.67 2.44
N GLY A 41 17.14 14.72 1.67
CA GLY A 41 18.46 14.14 1.87
C GLY A 41 18.48 12.94 2.82
N ARG A 42 19.62 12.22 2.81
CA ARG A 42 19.75 10.90 3.45
C ARG A 42 19.44 10.93 4.95
N LYS A 43 19.92 11.95 5.67
CA LYS A 43 19.70 12.04 7.14
C LYS A 43 18.20 12.07 7.48
N ALA A 44 17.43 12.92 6.80
CA ALA A 44 15.98 13.01 7.02
C ALA A 44 15.27 11.69 6.67
N GLN A 45 15.72 10.99 5.63
CA GLN A 45 15.20 9.66 5.29
C GLN A 45 15.49 8.62 6.37
N HIS A 46 16.72 8.57 6.90
CA HIS A 46 17.08 7.65 7.98
C HIS A 46 16.29 7.95 9.26
N ASP A 47 16.20 9.23 9.65
CA ASP A 47 15.47 9.64 10.85
C ASP A 47 13.96 9.30 10.74
N GLU A 48 13.34 9.55 9.58
CA GLU A 48 11.93 9.20 9.34
C GLU A 48 11.71 7.68 9.25
N PHE A 49 12.67 6.94 8.69
CA PHE A 49 12.62 5.47 8.66
C PHE A 49 12.61 4.94 10.10
N ALA A 50 13.60 5.34 10.90
CA ALA A 50 13.75 4.89 12.28
C ALA A 50 12.52 5.22 13.12
N ARG A 51 11.95 6.42 12.95
CA ARG A 51 10.71 6.80 13.62
C ARG A 51 9.52 5.90 13.27
N ARG A 52 9.42 5.43 12.02
CA ARG A 52 8.32 4.58 11.54
C ARG A 52 8.54 3.08 11.73
N ALA A 53 9.79 2.70 11.92
CA ALA A 53 10.24 1.33 12.12
C ALA A 53 10.58 1.02 13.58
N ASP A 54 10.03 1.79 14.52
CA ASP A 54 10.20 1.60 15.97
C ASP A 54 11.67 1.60 16.43
N GLY A 55 12.43 2.61 15.99
CA GLY A 55 13.85 2.78 16.33
C GLY A 55 14.81 1.99 15.45
N PHE A 56 14.34 1.13 14.55
CA PHE A 56 15.21 0.39 13.64
C PHE A 56 15.94 1.32 12.68
N THR A 57 17.26 1.15 12.57
CA THR A 57 18.07 1.90 11.61
C THR A 57 18.33 1.05 10.38
N LEU A 58 17.99 1.58 9.21
CA LEU A 58 18.29 0.93 7.95
C LEU A 58 19.75 1.21 7.58
N ASP A 59 20.65 0.23 7.71
CA ASP A 59 22.09 0.39 7.43
C ASP A 59 22.38 0.79 5.97
N SER A 60 21.50 0.40 5.05
CA SER A 60 21.50 0.86 3.65
C SER A 60 20.08 0.91 3.09
N THR A 61 19.81 1.84 2.19
CA THR A 61 18.53 1.90 1.45
C THR A 61 18.43 0.90 0.29
N GLY A 62 19.43 0.02 0.14
CA GLY A 62 19.48 -1.02 -0.87
C GLY A 62 18.74 -2.29 -0.47
N ILE A 63 18.72 -3.26 -1.39
CA ILE A 63 18.01 -4.56 -1.23
C ILE A 63 18.44 -5.28 0.05
N ALA A 64 19.73 -5.27 0.40
CA ALA A 64 20.24 -5.94 1.61
C ALA A 64 19.68 -5.33 2.90
N GLY A 65 19.53 -4.00 2.98
CA GLY A 65 18.92 -3.35 4.14
C GLY A 65 17.43 -3.65 4.25
N ILE A 66 16.73 -3.69 3.11
CA ILE A 66 15.31 -4.07 3.04
C ILE A 66 15.09 -5.50 3.54
N GLN A 67 15.92 -6.43 3.08
CA GLN A 67 15.92 -7.83 3.54
C GLN A 67 16.13 -7.90 5.04
N HIS A 68 17.19 -7.27 5.55
CA HIS A 68 17.52 -7.29 6.97
C HIS A 68 16.38 -6.74 7.84
N TYR A 69 15.78 -5.61 7.45
CA TYR A 69 14.63 -5.05 8.15
C TYR A 69 13.44 -6.03 8.18
N LEU A 70 13.09 -6.63 7.04
CA LEU A 70 11.96 -7.56 6.99
C LEU A 70 12.23 -8.84 7.77
N ASP A 71 13.47 -9.32 7.78
CA ASP A 71 13.91 -10.47 8.56
C ASP A 71 13.84 -10.23 10.07
N GLN A 72 14.09 -9.01 10.53
CA GLN A 72 13.92 -8.63 11.93
C GLN A 72 12.44 -8.53 12.31
N VAL A 73 11.59 -7.99 11.42
CA VAL A 73 10.14 -7.82 11.66
C VAL A 73 9.37 -9.14 11.90
N SER A 74 9.89 -10.34 11.60
CA SER A 74 9.30 -11.59 12.19
C SER A 74 10.23 -12.42 13.05
N GLY A 75 11.34 -11.86 13.53
CA GLY A 75 11.93 -12.43 14.73
C GLY A 75 10.94 -12.39 15.91
N ALA A 76 9.99 -11.44 15.91
CA ALA A 76 8.98 -11.26 16.94
C ALA A 76 7.60 -11.82 16.53
N ALA A 77 6.99 -12.63 17.42
CA ALA A 77 5.77 -13.42 17.17
C ALA A 77 4.48 -12.60 16.95
N ALA A 78 4.52 -11.26 17.04
CA ALA A 78 3.36 -10.39 16.87
C ALA A 78 3.64 -9.17 15.98
N THR A 79 4.77 -9.15 15.26
CA THR A 79 5.19 -7.96 14.53
C THR A 79 4.79 -8.04 13.05
N THR A 80 4.25 -6.93 12.55
CA THR A 80 3.85 -6.77 11.15
C THR A 80 4.32 -5.43 10.59
N ALA A 81 4.66 -5.42 9.30
CA ALA A 81 4.94 -4.20 8.56
C ALA A 81 3.75 -3.85 7.67
N VAL A 82 3.33 -2.59 7.69
CA VAL A 82 2.42 -2.01 6.69
C VAL A 82 3.27 -1.25 5.69
N LEU A 83 3.43 -1.81 4.49
CA LEU A 83 4.19 -1.24 3.39
C LEU A 83 3.23 -0.73 2.31
N SER A 84 3.63 0.27 1.55
CA SER A 84 2.84 0.87 0.46
C SER A 84 3.64 1.13 -0.80
N THR A 85 4.88 1.60 -0.70
CA THR A 85 5.75 1.92 -1.83
C THR A 85 6.69 0.79 -2.22
N TRP A 86 6.87 -0.24 -1.37
CA TRP A 86 7.77 -1.35 -1.70
C TRP A 86 7.23 -2.32 -2.74
N ALA A 87 5.91 -2.55 -2.81
CA ALA A 87 5.34 -3.39 -3.88
C ALA A 87 5.43 -2.71 -5.25
N GLU A 88 5.11 -1.42 -5.36
CA GLU A 88 5.23 -0.67 -6.62
C GLU A 88 6.69 -0.50 -7.10
N GLN A 89 7.66 -0.67 -6.19
CA GLN A 89 9.09 -0.69 -6.50
C GLN A 89 9.65 -2.11 -6.71
N GLN A 90 8.78 -3.13 -6.64
CA GLN A 90 9.15 -4.54 -6.79
C GLN A 90 10.20 -5.02 -5.79
N LEU A 91 10.12 -4.53 -4.54
CA LEU A 91 11.11 -4.81 -3.50
C LEU A 91 10.73 -6.00 -2.61
N LEU A 92 9.47 -6.45 -2.64
CA LEU A 92 9.00 -7.54 -1.78
C LEU A 92 9.56 -8.89 -2.24
N ARG A 93 9.74 -9.12 -3.54
CA ARG A 93 10.36 -10.35 -4.08
C ARG A 93 11.77 -10.63 -3.59
N HIS A 94 12.43 -9.62 -3.03
CA HIS A 94 13.77 -9.76 -2.49
C HIS A 94 13.78 -10.19 -1.03
N THR A 95 12.67 -10.13 -0.29
CA THR A 95 12.65 -10.60 1.09
C THR A 95 12.58 -12.13 1.19
N THR A 96 12.95 -12.69 2.35
CA THR A 96 12.76 -14.11 2.66
C THR A 96 11.31 -14.43 3.08
N ARG A 97 10.45 -13.41 3.23
CA ARG A 97 9.11 -13.55 3.82
C ARG A 97 8.06 -14.02 2.85
N ARG A 98 7.75 -15.31 2.93
CA ARG A 98 6.77 -15.95 2.06
C ARG A 98 5.30 -15.61 2.34
N ARG A 99 4.96 -14.85 3.39
CA ARG A 99 3.56 -14.49 3.71
C ARG A 99 3.26 -13.00 3.58
N VAL A 100 2.51 -12.62 2.55
CA VAL A 100 2.19 -11.23 2.19
C VAL A 100 0.70 -11.05 1.88
N VAL A 101 0.09 -10.00 2.44
CA VAL A 101 -1.30 -9.63 2.17
C VAL A 101 -1.31 -8.34 1.37
N PHE A 102 -1.83 -8.35 0.15
CA PHE A 102 -2.04 -7.18 -0.68
C PHE A 102 -3.45 -6.63 -0.45
N LEU A 103 -3.56 -5.41 0.07
CA LEU A 103 -4.80 -4.66 0.18
C LEU A 103 -4.89 -3.68 -0.98
N LEU A 104 -5.71 -4.02 -1.97
CA LEU A 104 -5.94 -3.18 -3.14
C LEU A 104 -7.34 -2.59 -3.07
N ARG A 105 -7.51 -1.40 -3.66
CA ARG A 105 -8.80 -0.72 -3.80
C ARG A 105 -9.04 -0.46 -5.28
N GLU A 106 -10.31 -0.35 -5.67
CA GLU A 106 -10.67 0.09 -7.02
C GLU A 106 -9.87 1.36 -7.41
N PRO A 107 -9.13 1.33 -8.54
CA PRO A 107 -8.15 2.36 -8.89
C PRO A 107 -8.67 3.79 -8.95
N ALA A 108 -9.85 4.04 -9.52
CA ALA A 108 -10.41 5.38 -9.61
C ALA A 108 -10.85 5.89 -8.23
N ALA A 109 -11.47 5.05 -7.41
CA ALA A 109 -11.86 5.37 -6.04
C ALA A 109 -10.64 5.63 -5.15
N ALA A 110 -9.58 4.85 -5.34
CA ALA A 110 -8.29 5.03 -4.71
C ALA A 110 -7.65 6.37 -5.10
N TYR A 111 -7.62 6.69 -6.39
CA TYR A 111 -7.07 7.95 -6.91
C TYR A 111 -7.85 9.16 -6.39
N ARG A 112 -9.17 9.15 -6.46
CA ARG A 112 -10.02 10.21 -5.88
C ARG A 112 -9.75 10.42 -4.39
N SER A 113 -9.46 9.36 -3.64
CA SER A 113 -9.12 9.47 -2.22
C SER A 113 -7.74 10.08 -1.99
N MET A 114 -6.81 9.89 -2.92
CA MET A 114 -5.49 10.49 -2.87
C MET A 114 -5.57 11.99 -3.23
N CYS A 115 -6.43 12.36 -4.18
CA CYS A 115 -6.68 13.76 -4.55
C CYS A 115 -7.48 14.57 -3.51
N ASP A 116 -7.87 13.96 -2.37
CA ASP A 116 -8.60 14.64 -1.30
C ASP A 116 -7.67 15.60 -0.53
N PRO A 117 -7.83 16.93 -0.66
CA PRO A 117 -6.94 17.89 -0.03
C PRO A 117 -7.02 17.86 1.50
N ASP A 118 -8.14 17.44 2.09
CA ASP A 118 -8.27 17.28 3.54
C ASP A 118 -7.36 16.14 4.07
N ARG A 119 -6.96 15.22 3.20
CA ARG A 119 -6.12 14.06 3.56
C ARG A 119 -4.66 14.24 3.16
N HIS A 120 -4.44 14.85 2.00
CA HIS A 120 -3.15 14.86 1.33
C HIS A 120 -2.67 16.28 1.00
N GLY A 121 -3.35 17.31 1.49
CA GLY A 121 -3.00 18.70 1.24
C GLY A 121 -3.04 19.04 -0.24
N ASP A 122 -2.06 19.77 -0.70
CA ASP A 122 -1.93 20.24 -2.07
C ASP A 122 -1.22 19.24 -2.99
N ILE A 123 -1.00 17.98 -2.57
CA ILE A 123 -0.24 16.99 -3.37
C ILE A 123 -0.75 16.90 -4.80
N ALA A 124 -2.06 16.70 -5.03
CA ALA A 124 -2.59 16.62 -6.39
C ALA A 124 -2.41 17.94 -7.16
N ALA A 125 -2.54 19.09 -6.49
CA ALA A 125 -2.31 20.40 -7.11
C ALA A 125 -0.85 20.60 -7.53
N GLN A 126 0.12 20.12 -6.73
CA GLN A 126 1.55 20.16 -7.07
C GLN A 126 1.89 19.35 -8.34
N TYR A 127 1.07 18.36 -8.67
CA TYR A 127 1.19 17.57 -9.90
C TYR A 127 0.30 18.07 -11.04
N GLY A 128 -0.23 19.30 -10.96
CA GLY A 128 -1.04 19.90 -12.02
C GLY A 128 -2.54 19.62 -11.92
N GLY A 129 -3.02 19.15 -10.77
CA GLY A 129 -4.42 18.87 -10.52
C GLY A 129 -4.80 17.39 -10.62
N PRO A 130 -6.05 17.04 -10.25
CA PRO A 130 -6.53 15.67 -10.27
C PRO A 130 -6.64 15.08 -11.69
N ASP A 131 -6.87 15.89 -12.72
CA ASP A 131 -7.02 15.42 -14.11
C ASP A 131 -5.72 15.57 -14.94
N SER A 132 -4.56 15.58 -14.29
CA SER A 132 -3.26 15.73 -14.95
C SER A 132 -2.60 14.37 -15.28
N TRP A 133 -1.37 14.41 -15.82
CA TRP A 133 -0.51 13.23 -15.98
C TRP A 133 -0.31 12.42 -14.69
N TYR A 134 -0.61 13.02 -13.53
CA TYR A 134 -0.58 12.34 -12.25
C TYR A 134 -1.53 11.16 -12.16
N ALA A 135 -2.68 11.21 -12.86
CA ALA A 135 -3.61 10.09 -12.95
C ALA A 135 -2.96 8.87 -13.63
N VAL A 136 -2.21 9.10 -14.72
CA VAL A 136 -1.44 8.06 -15.42
C VAL A 136 -0.38 7.48 -14.50
N PHE A 137 0.40 8.35 -13.85
CA PHE A 137 1.42 7.93 -12.90
C PHE A 137 0.81 7.08 -11.76
N TYR A 138 -0.37 7.44 -11.28
CA TYR A 138 -1.07 6.67 -10.25
C TYR A 138 -1.51 5.30 -10.75
N ALA A 139 -2.10 5.21 -11.94
CA ALA A 139 -2.49 3.94 -12.54
C ALA A 139 -1.29 3.01 -12.76
N GLU A 140 -0.15 3.57 -13.17
CA GLU A 140 1.09 2.82 -13.35
C GLU A 140 1.62 2.22 -12.04
N ARG A 141 1.52 2.96 -10.92
CA ARG A 141 1.86 2.42 -9.59
C ARG A 141 0.98 1.22 -9.25
N TRP A 142 -0.30 1.30 -9.61
CA TRP A 142 -1.26 0.21 -9.45
C TRP A 142 -0.88 -1.03 -10.22
N ARG A 143 -0.53 -0.87 -11.50
CA ARG A 143 0.00 -1.96 -12.32
C ARG A 143 1.23 -2.62 -11.70
N LYS A 144 2.22 -1.85 -11.28
CA LYS A 144 3.46 -2.40 -10.67
C LYS A 144 3.19 -3.18 -9.38
N THR A 145 2.23 -2.75 -8.58
CA THR A 145 1.84 -3.45 -7.35
C THR A 145 1.22 -4.81 -7.65
N ALA A 146 0.37 -4.87 -8.68
CA ALA A 146 -0.23 -6.13 -9.11
C ALA A 146 0.79 -7.08 -9.75
N GLU A 147 1.73 -6.56 -10.54
CA GLU A 147 2.85 -7.35 -11.08
C GLU A 147 3.67 -7.99 -9.96
N GLU A 148 3.93 -7.25 -8.88
CA GLU A 148 4.61 -7.81 -7.71
C GLU A 148 3.79 -8.94 -7.08
N TYR A 149 2.49 -8.75 -6.87
CA TYR A 149 1.60 -9.82 -6.36
C TYR A 149 1.67 -11.07 -7.24
N LEU A 150 1.56 -10.92 -8.56
CA LEU A 150 1.60 -12.03 -9.51
C LEU A 150 2.95 -12.74 -9.51
N ALA A 151 4.05 -11.99 -9.45
CA ALA A 151 5.40 -12.55 -9.38
C ALA A 151 5.61 -13.36 -8.09
N LEU A 152 5.13 -12.86 -6.94
CA LEU A 152 5.20 -13.59 -5.68
C LEU A 152 4.32 -14.85 -5.70
N ARG A 153 3.11 -14.77 -6.26
CA ARG A 153 2.21 -15.92 -6.43
C ARG A 153 2.82 -17.00 -7.31
N ALA A 154 3.41 -16.61 -8.44
CA ALA A 154 4.09 -17.53 -9.36
C ALA A 154 5.33 -18.19 -8.72
N ALA A 155 5.93 -17.55 -7.72
CA ALA A 155 7.04 -18.08 -6.93
C ALA A 155 6.58 -18.94 -5.72
N ASP A 156 5.30 -19.31 -5.66
CA ASP A 156 4.68 -20.14 -4.61
C ASP A 156 4.79 -19.52 -3.20
N TRP A 157 4.60 -18.19 -3.11
CA TRP A 157 4.47 -17.51 -1.82
C TRP A 157 3.03 -17.60 -1.31
N ASP A 158 2.86 -17.60 0.01
CA ASP A 158 1.57 -17.42 0.68
C ASP A 158 1.12 -15.95 0.53
N VAL A 159 0.52 -15.65 -0.63
CA VAL A 159 0.03 -14.32 -0.96
C VAL A 159 -1.50 -14.27 -0.96
N SER A 160 -2.04 -13.34 -0.19
CA SER A 160 -3.47 -13.08 -0.14
C SER A 160 -3.77 -11.72 -0.79
N LEU A 161 -4.83 -11.67 -1.59
CA LEU A 161 -5.33 -10.44 -2.19
C LEU A 161 -6.66 -10.06 -1.54
N TRP A 162 -6.70 -8.87 -0.95
CA TRP A 162 -7.84 -8.33 -0.22
C TRP A 162 -8.34 -7.08 -0.92
N ALA A 163 -9.48 -7.19 -1.59
CA ALA A 163 -10.18 -6.01 -2.08
C ALA A 163 -10.68 -5.17 -0.90
N TYR A 164 -10.38 -3.86 -0.89
CA TYR A 164 -10.80 -2.91 0.14
C TYR A 164 -12.32 -2.90 0.32
N GLU A 165 -13.04 -3.02 -0.79
CA GLU A 165 -14.49 -3.06 -0.88
C GLU A 165 -15.05 -4.25 -0.10
N HIS A 166 -14.35 -5.39 -0.09
CA HIS A 166 -14.73 -6.64 0.56
C HIS A 166 -13.82 -7.01 1.74
N LEU A 167 -13.11 -6.02 2.30
CA LEU A 167 -12.08 -6.27 3.31
C LEU A 167 -12.55 -7.13 4.48
N PRO A 168 -13.75 -6.93 5.08
CA PRO A 168 -14.18 -7.76 6.20
C PRO A 168 -14.25 -9.26 5.88
N ASP A 169 -14.66 -9.61 4.66
CA ASP A 169 -14.84 -11.00 4.26
C ASP A 169 -13.48 -11.66 4.00
N HIS A 170 -12.58 -10.96 3.32
CA HIS A 170 -11.20 -11.40 3.12
C HIS A 170 -10.44 -11.56 4.43
N ALA A 171 -10.53 -10.57 5.32
CA ALA A 171 -9.84 -10.62 6.61
C ALA A 171 -10.36 -11.78 7.46
N ARG A 172 -11.68 -12.04 7.52
CA ARG A 172 -12.23 -13.19 8.25
C ARG A 172 -11.77 -14.52 7.67
N ARG A 173 -11.83 -14.68 6.34
CA ARG A 173 -11.37 -15.90 5.64
C ARG A 173 -9.93 -16.25 6.01
N ASP A 174 -9.08 -15.24 6.16
CA ASP A 174 -7.65 -15.43 6.36
C ASP A 174 -7.24 -15.36 7.85
N GLY A 175 -8.22 -15.39 8.77
CA GLY A 175 -8.00 -15.49 10.22
C GLY A 175 -7.84 -14.15 10.96
N PHE A 176 -8.12 -13.03 10.31
CA PHE A 176 -7.99 -11.66 10.83
C PHE A 176 -9.36 -11.00 11.12
N GLY A 177 -10.38 -11.78 11.47
CA GLY A 177 -11.74 -11.24 11.70
C GLY A 177 -11.81 -10.13 12.75
N GLU A 178 -10.92 -10.15 13.75
CA GLU A 178 -10.89 -9.16 14.84
C GLU A 178 -10.52 -7.75 14.34
N ILE A 179 -9.62 -7.64 13.35
CA ILE A 179 -9.14 -6.35 12.85
C ILE A 179 -10.26 -5.59 12.09
N VAL A 180 -11.27 -6.31 11.61
CA VAL A 180 -12.37 -5.75 10.80
C VAL A 180 -13.68 -5.62 11.57
N SER A 181 -13.71 -5.94 12.87
CA SER A 181 -14.89 -5.82 13.75
C SER A 181 -15.52 -4.42 13.76
N GLN A 182 -14.71 -3.38 13.60
CA GLN A 182 -15.13 -1.98 13.55
C GLN A 182 -14.87 -1.33 12.18
N TRP A 183 -14.63 -2.13 11.15
CA TRP A 183 -14.33 -1.60 9.83
C TRP A 183 -15.54 -0.90 9.24
N ARG A 184 -15.42 0.41 9.06
CA ARG A 184 -16.38 1.20 8.30
C ARG A 184 -15.79 1.45 6.92
N ARG A 185 -16.49 1.01 5.87
CA ARG A 185 -16.17 1.43 4.50
C ARG A 185 -16.11 2.95 4.50
N SER A 186 -15.03 3.51 3.97
CA SER A 186 -14.98 4.95 3.73
C SER A 186 -16.19 5.31 2.88
N ALA A 187 -17.07 6.16 3.39
CA ALA A 187 -18.17 6.67 2.58
C ALA A 187 -17.60 7.24 1.26
N PRO A 188 -18.35 7.17 0.14
CA PRO A 188 -18.06 8.01 -0.99
C PRO A 188 -18.20 9.47 -0.52
N ARG A 189 -17.11 10.03 0.03
CA ARG A 189 -17.00 11.47 0.27
C ARG A 189 -17.27 12.15 -1.07
N LEU A 190 -17.85 13.35 -1.03
CA LEU A 190 -17.93 14.25 -2.17
C LEU A 190 -16.50 14.63 -2.54
N ARG A 191 -15.85 13.73 -3.28
CA ARG A 191 -14.47 13.80 -3.76
C ARG A 191 -14.45 14.74 -4.98
N PRO A 192 -13.27 15.23 -5.42
CA PRO A 192 -13.21 15.92 -6.70
C PRO A 192 -13.88 15.05 -7.76
N ALA A 193 -14.83 15.64 -8.48
CA ALA A 193 -15.35 15.05 -9.69
C ALA A 193 -14.17 14.98 -10.67
N LEU A 194 -13.71 13.76 -10.95
CA LEU A 194 -12.75 13.54 -12.03
C LEU A 194 -13.51 13.69 -13.35
N ALA A 195 -12.84 14.24 -14.35
CA ALA A 195 -13.32 14.19 -15.72
C ALA A 195 -13.52 12.72 -16.13
N GLU A 196 -14.54 12.44 -16.96
CA GLU A 196 -14.81 11.08 -17.42
C GLU A 196 -13.60 10.49 -18.16
N GLU A 197 -12.91 11.32 -18.94
CA GLU A 197 -11.69 10.95 -19.67
C GLU A 197 -10.57 10.49 -18.72
N THR A 198 -10.44 11.13 -17.55
CA THR A 198 -9.45 10.73 -16.53
C THR A 198 -9.82 9.40 -15.90
N ILE A 199 -11.11 9.18 -15.64
CA ILE A 199 -11.61 7.90 -15.11
C ILE A 199 -11.36 6.78 -16.13
N ASP A 200 -11.67 7.02 -17.40
CA ASP A 200 -11.50 6.05 -18.47
C ASP A 200 -10.03 5.77 -18.78
N LEU A 201 -9.16 6.78 -18.65
CA LEU A 201 -7.71 6.61 -18.71
C LEU A 201 -7.20 5.69 -17.60
N ILE A 202 -7.59 5.97 -16.34
CA ILE A 202 -7.22 5.11 -15.20
C ILE A 202 -7.74 3.69 -15.43
N ARG A 203 -9.02 3.53 -15.78
CA ARG A 203 -9.62 2.22 -16.05
C ARG A 203 -8.90 1.49 -17.16
N THR A 204 -8.56 2.17 -18.25
CA THR A 204 -7.84 1.57 -19.38
C THR A 204 -6.46 1.10 -18.95
N CYS A 205 -5.71 1.92 -18.23
CA CYS A 205 -4.40 1.55 -17.69
C CYS A 205 -4.47 0.39 -16.68
N THR A 206 -5.60 0.19 -16.00
CA THR A 206 -5.75 -0.87 -14.98
C THR A 206 -6.52 -2.10 -15.45
N ARG A 207 -7.17 -2.08 -16.62
CA ARG A 207 -8.01 -3.17 -17.11
C ARG A 207 -7.24 -4.47 -17.29
N GLU A 208 -6.07 -4.40 -17.92
CA GLU A 208 -5.18 -5.55 -18.13
C GLU A 208 -4.82 -6.24 -16.82
N VAL A 209 -4.66 -5.44 -15.76
CA VAL A 209 -4.33 -5.95 -14.43
C VAL A 209 -5.56 -6.55 -13.74
N LEU A 210 -6.75 -5.95 -13.91
CA LEU A 210 -8.00 -6.50 -13.37
C LEU A 210 -8.31 -7.89 -13.94
N GLU A 211 -8.10 -8.06 -15.24
CA GLU A 211 -8.28 -9.35 -15.93
C GLU A 211 -7.35 -10.44 -15.36
N VAL A 212 -6.11 -10.07 -15.04
CA VAL A 212 -5.11 -11.03 -14.54
C VAL A 212 -5.25 -11.33 -13.05
N LEU A 213 -5.71 -10.35 -12.25
CA LEU A 213 -5.92 -10.56 -10.81
C LEU A 213 -7.19 -11.36 -10.48
N ASP A 214 -8.13 -11.49 -11.44
CA ASP A 214 -9.40 -12.22 -11.29
C ASP A 214 -10.13 -11.85 -9.99
N ILE A 215 -10.39 -10.55 -9.78
CA ILE A 215 -11.09 -10.03 -8.61
C ILE A 215 -12.57 -9.84 -8.98
N PRO A 216 -13.49 -10.73 -8.56
CA PRO A 216 -14.89 -10.60 -8.93
C PRO A 216 -15.54 -9.42 -8.20
N GLY A 217 -16.30 -8.58 -8.92
CA GLY A 217 -17.15 -7.55 -8.32
C GLY A 217 -16.48 -6.19 -8.05
N TRP A 218 -15.40 -5.89 -8.76
CA TRP A 218 -14.88 -4.54 -8.91
C TRP A 218 -15.43 -3.83 -10.16
#